data_AF-A0A520FTR8-F1
#
_entry.id   AF-A0A520FTR8-F1
#
_cell.length_a   1.000
_cell.length_b   1.000
_cell.length_c   1.000
_cell.angle_alpha   90.00
_cell.angle_beta   90.00
_cell.angle_gamma   90.00
#
_symmetry.space_group_name_H-M   'P 1'
#
loop_
_entity.id
_entity.type
_entity.pdbx_description
1 polymer ?
#
loop_
_entity_poly.entity_id
_entity_poly.type
_entity_poly.pdbx_seq_one_letter_code
_entity_poly.pdbx_strand_id
1 'polypeptide(L)' 'MAFVDEQLATSRASDEALAGMRVHFSESQIVEAIVVIGNWWMISRMMETSGARLEDRRIGTGGVAE' A
#
# COMPACT_ATOMS: atom_id res chain seq x y z
N MET A 1 6.11 7.26 -8.51
CA MET A 1 5.81 6.46 -7.31
C MET A 1 6.60 6.90 -6.07
N ALA A 2 7.39 7.99 -6.11
CA ALA A 2 8.21 8.44 -4.97
C ALA A 2 7.44 8.60 -3.64
N PHE A 3 6.21 9.11 -3.67
CA PHE A 3 5.37 9.20 -2.47
C PHE A 3 5.16 7.84 -1.77
N VAL A 4 4.87 6.79 -2.53
CA VAL A 4 4.65 5.44 -1.98
C VAL A 4 5.96 4.86 -1.49
N ASP A 5 7.02 4.97 -2.30
CA ASP A 5 8.33 4.41 -1.96
C ASP A 5 8.88 5.02 -0.66
N GLU A 6 8.74 6.34 -0.49
CA GLU A 6 9.14 7.04 0.73
C GLU A 6 8.26 6.66 1.92
N GLN A 7 6.94 6.56 1.75
CA GLN A 7 6.04 6.11 2.80
C GLN A 7 6.41 4.71 3.31
N LEU A 8 6.75 3.78 2.41
CA LEU A 8 7.15 2.42 2.79
C LEU A 8 8.54 2.37 3.45
N ALA A 9 9.47 3.22 3.02
CA ALA A 9 10.84 3.23 3.54
C ALA A 9 10.96 3.93 4.90
N THR A 10 10.25 5.04 5.11
CA THR A 10 10.47 5.92 6.28
C THR A 10 9.21 6.21 7.08
N SER A 11 8.04 5.66 6.68
CA SER A 11 6.73 6.00 7.27
C SER A 11 6.38 7.49 7.17
N ARG A 12 7.07 8.23 6.28
CA ARG A 12 6.83 9.65 6.03
C ARG A 12 7.29 10.03 4.63
N ALA A 13 6.36 10.49 3.80
CA ALA A 13 6.69 11.18 2.56
C ALA A 13 7.35 12.54 2.84
N SER A 14 8.34 12.89 2.02
CA SER A 14 8.90 14.22 1.96
C SER A 14 7.85 15.26 1.56
N ASP A 15 8.12 16.53 1.91
CA ASP A 15 7.25 17.63 1.54
C ASP A 15 7.19 17.81 0.00
N GLU A 16 8.27 17.47 -0.71
CA GLU A 16 8.32 17.46 -2.17
C GLU A 16 7.40 16.38 -2.75
N ALA A 17 7.47 15.15 -2.24
CA ALA A 17 6.59 14.06 -2.69
C ALA A 17 5.11 14.38 -2.39
N LEU A 18 4.81 14.98 -1.24
CA LEU A 18 3.48 15.45 -0.88
C LEU A 18 3.00 16.60 -1.80
N ALA A 19 3.87 17.55 -2.13
CA ALA A 19 3.56 18.61 -3.07
C ALA A 19 3.24 18.05 -4.46
N GLY A 20 3.98 17.04 -4.91
CA GLY A 20 3.69 16.32 -6.16
C GLY A 20 2.31 15.65 -6.16
N MET A 21 1.91 15.03 -5.05
CA MET A 21 0.57 14.43 -4.91
C MET A 21 -0.54 15.49 -4.97
N ARG A 22 -0.34 16.65 -4.35
CA ARG A 22 -1.31 17.77 -4.32
C ARG A 22 -1.62 18.38 -5.68
N VAL A 23 -0.77 18.17 -6.68
CA VAL A 23 -1.04 18.59 -8.07
C VAL A 23 -2.20 17.80 -8.68
N HIS A 24 -2.44 16.57 -8.22
CA HIS A 24 -3.36 15.62 -8.86
C HIS A 24 -4.52 15.19 -7.96
N PHE A 25 -4.34 15.27 -6.64
CA PHE A 25 -5.26 14.72 -5.66
C PHE A 25 -5.65 15.77 -4.62
N SER A 26 -6.91 15.70 -4.18
CA SER A 26 -7.36 16.44 -3.00
C SER A 26 -6.71 15.88 -1.73
N GLU A 27 -6.66 16.69 -0.67
CA GLU A 27 -6.17 16.24 0.65
C GLU A 27 -6.90 14.98 1.13
N SER A 28 -8.22 14.88 0.90
CA SER A 28 -8.99 13.69 1.29
C SER A 28 -8.54 12.41 0.58
N GLN A 29 -8.21 12.51 -0.72
CA GLN A 29 -7.69 11.39 -1.51
C GLN A 29 -6.26 11.02 -1.11
N ILE A 30 -5.45 12.00 -0.72
CA ILE A 30 -4.09 11.76 -0.20
C ILE A 30 -4.17 11.01 1.14
N VAL A 31 -5.08 11.41 2.03
CA VAL A 31 -5.33 10.70 3.29
C VAL A 31 -5.82 9.28 3.03
N GLU A 32 -6.75 9.09 2.10
CA GLU A 32 -7.23 7.76 1.70
C GLU A 32 -6.07 6.89 1.18
N ALA A 33 -5.21 7.44 0.34
CA ALA A 33 -4.02 6.74 -0.15
C ALA A 33 -3.09 6.30 0.99
N ILE A 34 -2.83 7.16 1.97
CA ILE A 34 -2.02 6.83 3.16
C ILE A 34 -2.63 5.66 3.92
N VAL A 35 -3.95 5.68 4.15
CA VAL A 35 -4.66 4.62 4.88
C VAL A 35 -4.58 3.30 4.12
N VAL A 36 -4.83 3.29 2.81
CA VAL A 36 -4.80 2.09 1.98
C VAL A 36 -3.39 1.50 1.92
N ILE A 37 -2.37 2.33 1.69
CA ILE A 37 -0.96 1.90 1.67
C ILE A 37 -0.57 1.28 3.01
N GLY A 38 -0.87 1.97 4.12
CA GLY A 38 -0.56 1.49 5.46
C GLY A 38 -1.24 0.17 5.81
N ASN A 39 -2.52 0.02 5.44
CA ASN A 39 -3.28 -1.20 5.67
C ASN A 39 -2.67 -2.40 4.93
N TRP A 40 -2.36 -2.23 3.64
CA TRP A 40 -1.73 -3.29 2.85
C TRP A 40 -0.33 -3.64 3.34
N TRP A 41 0.47 -2.63 3.69
CA TRP A 41 1.81 -2.86 4.23
C TRP A 41 1.78 -3.69 5.51
N MET A 42 0.88 -3.35 6.45
CA MET A 42 0.69 -4.10 7.68
C MET A 42 0.29 -5.55 7.41
N ILE A 43 -0.68 -5.78 6.51
CA ILE A 43 -1.13 -7.13 6.14
C ILE A 43 0.02 -7.94 5.54
N SER A 44 0.77 -7.36 4.59
CA SER A 44 1.92 -8.03 3.97
C SER A 44 2.96 -8.44 5.01
N ARG A 45 3.34 -7.53 5.91
CA ARG A 45 4.30 -7.81 6.98
C ARG A 45 3.78 -8.88 7.94
N MET A 46 2.50 -8.84 8.30
CA MET A 46 1.87 -9.88 9.12
C MET A 46 1.95 -11.25 8.43
N MET A 47 1.59 -11.34 7.15
CA MET A 47 1.62 -12.60 6.39
C MET A 47 3.04 -13.16 6.27
N GLU A 48 4.01 -12.32 5.89
CA GLU A 48 5.42 -12.70 5.78
C GLU A 48 5.98 -13.19 7.12
N THR A 49 5.71 -12.46 8.20
CA THR A 49 6.28 -12.76 9.53
C THR A 49 5.65 -14.00 10.15
N SER A 50 4.34 -14.17 10.00
CA SER A 50 3.61 -15.31 10.58
C SER A 50 3.78 -16.60 9.78
N GLY A 51 4.15 -16.51 8.49
CA GLY A 51 4.10 -17.64 7.57
C GLY A 51 2.68 -18.15 7.30
N ALA A 52 1.65 -17.40 7.73
CA ALA A 52 0.26 -17.79 7.58
C ALA A 52 -0.12 -17.79 6.08
N ARG A 53 -0.55 -18.95 5.58
CA ARG A 53 -1.22 -19.04 4.28
C ARG A 53 -2.69 -18.70 4.49
N LEU A 54 -3.11 -17.52 4.03
CA LEU A 54 -4.51 -17.10 4.10
C LEU A 54 -5.39 -17.83 3.08
N GLU A 55 -4.81 -18.34 2.00
CA GLU A 55 -5.51 -19.13 0.98
C GLU A 55 -4.70 -20.39 0.62
N ASP A 56 -5.40 -21.52 0.49
CA ASP A 56 -4.85 -22.79 -0.01
C ASP A 56 -5.05 -22.94 -1.54
N ARG A 57 -5.68 -21.95 -2.19
CA ARG A 57 -5.97 -21.97 -3.62
C ARG A 57 -4.94 -21.16 -4.40
N ARG A 58 -4.60 -21.64 -5.60
CA ARG A 58 -3.73 -20.90 -6.54
C ARG A 58 -4.48 -19.67 -7.06
N ILE A 59 -3.85 -18.50 -6.97
CA ILE A 59 -4.33 -17.29 -7.64
C ILE A 59 -4.22 -17.52 -9.16
N GLY A 60 -5.37 -17.63 -9.83
CA GLY A 60 -5.47 -17.67 -11.29
C GLY A 60 -5.34 -16.29 -11.91
N THR A 61 -5.14 -16.22 -13.23
CA THR A 61 -4.96 -14.97 -14.00
C THR A 61 -6.16 -14.02 -13.98
N GLY A 62 -7.30 -14.41 -13.39
CA GLY A 62 -8.52 -13.58 -13.26
C GLY A 62 -9.07 -13.43 -11.84
N GLY A 63 -8.29 -13.79 -10.81
CA GLY A 63 -8.83 -14.01 -9.45
C GLY A 63 -9.35 -15.43 -9.30
N VAL A 64 -9.18 -15.98 -8.09
CA VAL A 64 -9.38 -17.37 -7.63
C VAL A 64 -9.97 -18.32 -8.68
N ALA A 65 -9.16 -19.27 -9.18
CA ALA A 65 -9.66 -20.35 -10.03
C ALA A 65 -10.53 -21.31 -9.19
N GLU A 66 -11.67 -21.74 -9.76
CA GLU A 66 -12.56 -22.78 -9.19
C GLU A 66 -11.82 -24.08 -8.87
#